data_AF-A0A1C3XLR2-F1
#
_entry.id   AF-A0A1C3XLR2-F1
#
_cell.length_a   1.000
_cell.length_b   1.000
_cell.length_c   1.000
_cell.angle_alpha   90.00
_cell.angle_beta   90.00
_cell.angle_gamma   90.00
#
_symmetry.space_group_name_H-M   'P 1'
#
loop_
_entity.id
_entity.type
_entity.pdbx_description
1 polymer ?
#
loop_
_entity_poly.entity_id
_entity_poly.type
_entity_poly.pdbx_seq_one_letter_code
_entity_poly.pdbx_strand_id
1 'polypeptide(L)'
;MRRAGLFGVPRVRPWSWQAFLLGCVVVAISAAFQGICVALGAKLYFAAFLPGLFMLGIVAGTPAAGFAALFTIPLVWWAFIPPFFEFNALSNANTDSINLFCLLAVLLIGLADLCRETMRIVSQGGLKSPGESAATNPQ
;
A
#
# COMPACT_ATOMS: atom_id res chain seq x y z
N MET A 1 24.44 -19.43 15.30
CA MET A 1 23.06 -19.96 15.25
C MET A 1 22.10 -18.80 14.97
N ARG A 2 21.23 -18.96 13.96
CA ARG A 2 20.09 -18.12 13.53
C ARG A 2 20.18 -16.60 13.73
N ARG A 3 20.61 -15.89 12.67
CA ARG A 3 20.10 -14.53 12.40
C ARG A 3 18.62 -14.67 12.08
N ALA A 4 17.76 -14.26 12.99
CA ALA A 4 16.38 -13.95 12.66
C ALA A 4 16.42 -12.74 11.71
N GLY A 5 16.51 -13.03 10.41
CA GLY A 5 16.17 -12.05 9.39
C GLY A 5 14.70 -11.70 9.61
N LEU A 6 14.44 -10.65 10.39
CA LEU A 6 13.17 -9.94 10.33
C LEU A 6 12.98 -9.61 8.86
N PHE A 7 12.05 -10.35 8.25
CA PHE A 7 11.59 -10.27 6.88
C PHE A 7 12.19 -9.10 6.14
N GLY A 8 13.26 -9.39 5.38
CA GLY A 8 13.68 -8.53 4.29
C GLY A 8 12.56 -8.50 3.27
N VAL A 9 11.49 -7.75 3.58
CA VAL A 9 10.43 -7.46 2.64
C VAL A 9 11.14 -6.90 1.43
N PRO A 10 11.04 -7.51 0.24
CA PRO A 10 11.72 -7.03 -0.95
C PRO A 10 11.24 -5.61 -1.18
N ARG A 11 12.05 -4.63 -0.77
CA ARG A 11 11.69 -3.21 -0.88
C ARG A 11 11.87 -2.87 -2.34
N VAL A 12 10.78 -3.04 -3.09
CA VAL A 12 10.77 -2.77 -4.52
C VAL A 12 11.09 -1.30 -4.70
N ARG A 13 11.96 -0.98 -5.67
CA ARG A 13 12.24 0.42 -5.99
C ARG A 13 10.91 1.13 -6.27
N PRO A 14 10.66 2.32 -5.67
CA PRO A 14 9.39 3.02 -5.80
C PRO A 14 9.04 3.43 -7.24
N TRP A 15 10.01 3.34 -8.16
CA TRP A 15 9.83 3.55 -9.59
C TRP A 15 10.16 2.30 -10.41
N SER A 16 9.77 1.12 -9.92
CA SER A 16 9.96 -0.14 -10.63
C SER A 16 8.65 -0.56 -11.28
N TRP A 17 8.73 -1.09 -12.50
CA TRP A 17 7.61 -1.78 -13.16
C TRP A 17 7.01 -2.89 -12.27
N GLN A 18 7.84 -3.54 -11.46
CA GLN A 18 7.40 -4.56 -10.50
C GLN A 18 6.51 -3.98 -9.39
N ALA A 19 6.74 -2.73 -8.98
CA ALA A 19 5.93 -2.05 -7.97
C ALA A 19 4.50 -1.79 -8.46
N PHE A 20 4.36 -1.45 -9.74
CA PHE A 20 3.06 -1.30 -10.39
C PHE A 20 2.33 -2.64 -10.54
N LEU A 21 3.03 -3.69 -10.98
CA LEU A 21 2.45 -5.04 -11.08
C LEU A 21 1.97 -5.54 -9.71
N LEU A 22 2.76 -5.33 -8.66
CA LEU A 22 2.36 -5.66 -7.29
C LEU A 22 1.10 -4.90 -6.89
N GLY A 23 1.01 -3.61 -7.25
CA GLY A 23 -0.17 -2.79 -7.03
C GLY A 23 -1.41 -3.35 -7.71
N CYS A 24 -1.30 -3.73 -8.99
CA CYS A 24 -2.41 -4.37 -9.72
C CYS A 24 -2.85 -5.68 -9.08
N VAL A 25 -1.90 -6.52 -8.63
CA VAL A 25 -2.22 -7.79 -7.94
C VAL A 25 -2.93 -7.53 -6.61
N VAL A 26 -2.46 -6.59 -5.81
CA VAL A 26 -3.08 -6.23 -4.52
C VAL A 26 -4.50 -5.70 -4.74
N VAL A 27 -4.71 -4.85 -5.75
CA VAL A 27 -6.04 -4.34 -6.11
C VAL A 27 -6.94 -5.48 -6.59
N ALA A 28 -6.44 -6.40 -7.42
CA ALA A 28 -7.20 -7.55 -7.89
C ALA A 28 -7.61 -8.49 -6.75
N ILE A 29 -6.71 -8.80 -5.81
CA ILE A 29 -7.01 -9.62 -4.63
C ILE A 29 -8.06 -8.91 -3.75
N SER A 30 -7.90 -7.62 -3.52
CA SER A 30 -8.85 -6.82 -2.71
C SER A 30 -10.23 -6.77 -3.35
N ALA A 31 -10.30 -6.63 -4.68
CA ALA A 31 -11.54 -6.66 -5.44
C ALA A 31 -12.22 -8.04 -5.39
N ALA A 32 -11.45 -9.13 -5.51
CA ALA A 32 -11.98 -10.49 -5.35
C ALA A 32 -12.52 -10.73 -3.95
N PHE A 33 -11.79 -10.30 -2.92
CA PHE A 33 -12.22 -10.38 -1.53
C PHE A 33 -13.51 -9.58 -1.29
N GLN A 34 -13.60 -8.36 -1.82
CA GLN A 34 -14.82 -7.57 -1.77
C GLN A 34 -15.98 -8.26 -2.49
N GLY A 35 -15.76 -8.85 -3.66
CA GLY A 35 -16.77 -9.62 -4.38
C GLY A 35 -17.36 -10.75 -3.53
N ILE A 36 -16.50 -11.48 -2.82
CA ILE A 36 -16.91 -12.54 -1.88
C ILE A 36 -17.72 -11.94 -0.72
N CYS A 37 -17.25 -10.85 -0.12
CA CYS A 37 -17.97 -10.18 0.98
C CYS A 37 -19.34 -9.63 0.56
N VAL A 38 -19.44 -9.07 -0.66
CA VAL A 38 -20.71 -8.58 -1.23
C VAL A 38 -21.66 -9.75 -1.48
N ALA A 39 -21.16 -10.89 -1.98
CA ALA A 39 -21.95 -12.10 -2.14
C ALA A 39 -22.49 -12.65 -0.80
N LEU A 40 -21.75 -12.42 0.29
CA LEU A 40 -22.16 -12.73 1.66
C LEU A 40 -23.07 -11.66 2.29
N GLY A 41 -23.42 -10.59 1.57
CA GLY A 41 -24.31 -9.52 2.02
C GLY A 41 -23.63 -8.33 2.71
N ALA A 42 -22.30 -8.32 2.83
CA ALA A 42 -21.55 -7.22 3.43
C ALA A 42 -21.18 -6.15 2.39
N LYS A 43 -21.63 -4.91 2.63
CA LYS A 43 -21.34 -3.75 1.76
C LYS A 43 -20.10 -2.99 2.25
N LEU A 44 -18.92 -3.53 1.97
CA LEU A 44 -17.65 -2.92 2.36
C LEU A 44 -17.15 -1.85 1.36
N TYR A 45 -17.60 -1.88 0.10
CA TYR A 45 -17.13 -0.99 -0.98
C TYR A 45 -15.62 -0.75 -0.90
N PHE A 46 -15.19 0.49 -0.63
CA PHE A 46 -13.78 0.89 -0.58
C PHE A 46 -12.97 0.32 0.60
N ALA A 47 -13.63 -0.17 1.65
CA ALA A 47 -12.95 -0.59 2.87
C ALA A 47 -12.05 -1.82 2.68
N ALA A 48 -12.39 -2.69 1.73
CA ALA A 48 -11.61 -3.89 1.42
C ALA A 48 -10.21 -3.58 0.84
N PHE A 49 -10.04 -2.40 0.23
CA PHE A 49 -8.77 -2.00 -0.40
C PHE A 49 -7.81 -1.30 0.56
N LEU A 50 -8.30 -0.72 1.66
CA LEU A 50 -7.49 0.00 2.65
C LEU A 50 -6.28 -0.79 3.16
N PRO A 51 -6.43 -2.03 3.66
CA PRO A 51 -5.28 -2.80 4.14
C PRO A 51 -4.27 -3.13 3.01
N GLY A 52 -4.77 -3.37 1.80
CA GLY A 52 -3.95 -3.60 0.61
C GLY A 52 -3.13 -2.37 0.24
N LEU A 53 -3.74 -1.19 0.20
CA LEU A 53 -3.08 0.08 -0.10
C LEU A 53 -2.00 0.43 0.93
N PHE A 54 -2.27 0.19 2.21
CA PHE A 54 -1.30 0.42 3.27
C PHE A 54 -0.07 -0.48 3.11
N MET A 55 -0.28 -1.78 2.90
CA MET A 55 0.81 -2.72 2.66
C MET A 55 1.59 -2.37 1.39
N LEU A 56 0.89 -1.99 0.33
CA LEU A 56 1.51 -1.55 -0.92
C LEU A 56 2.35 -0.27 -0.72
N GLY A 57 1.88 0.69 0.07
CA GLY A 57 2.66 1.87 0.45
C GLY A 57 3.96 1.52 1.19
N ILE A 58 3.92 0.54 2.10
CA ILE A 58 5.10 0.08 2.82
C ILE A 58 6.07 -0.66 1.89
N VAL A 59 5.57 -1.55 1.03
CA VAL A 59 6.41 -2.45 0.23
C VAL A 59 6.91 -1.79 -1.06
N ALA A 60 6.01 -1.16 -1.81
CA ALA A 60 6.29 -0.56 -3.11
C ALA A 60 6.56 0.94 -3.02
N GLY A 61 5.90 1.64 -2.09
CA GLY A 61 6.09 3.08 -1.86
C GLY A 61 4.91 3.94 -2.30
N THR A 62 5.03 5.22 -1.95
CA THR A 62 4.05 6.30 -2.17
C THR A 62 3.53 6.38 -3.61
N PRO A 63 4.35 6.41 -4.67
CA PRO A 63 3.84 6.53 -6.05
C PRO A 63 3.04 5.30 -6.51
N ALA A 64 3.45 4.09 -6.13
CA ALA A 64 2.73 2.86 -6.50
C ALA A 64 1.38 2.77 -5.77
N ALA A 65 1.35 3.12 -4.49
CA ALA A 65 0.12 3.16 -3.70
C ALA A 65 -0.83 4.26 -4.18
N GLY A 66 -0.31 5.44 -4.55
CA GLY A 66 -1.08 6.51 -5.16
C GLY A 66 -1.73 6.07 -6.47
N PHE A 67 -0.98 5.41 -7.36
CA PHE A 67 -1.52 4.88 -8.62
C PHE A 67 -2.60 3.83 -8.38
N ALA A 68 -2.38 2.89 -7.45
CA ALA A 68 -3.36 1.88 -7.09
C ALA A 68 -4.65 2.48 -6.51
N ALA A 69 -4.54 3.51 -5.66
CA ALA A 69 -5.69 4.23 -5.13
C ALA A 69 -6.48 4.92 -6.26
N LEU A 70 -5.77 5.57 -7.18
CA LEU A 70 -6.38 6.23 -8.35
C LEU A 70 -7.12 5.24 -9.26
N PHE A 71 -6.58 4.03 -9.42
CA PHE A 71 -7.21 2.96 -10.20
C PHE A 71 -8.38 2.29 -9.48
N THR A 72 -8.36 2.29 -8.14
CA THR A 72 -9.42 1.72 -7.31
C THR A 72 -10.73 2.51 -7.46
N ILE A 73 -10.68 3.84 -7.62
CA ILE A 73 -11.87 4.69 -7.77
C ILE A 73 -12.72 4.30 -8.98
N PRO A 74 -12.21 4.31 -10.23
CA PRO A 74 -13.00 3.92 -11.40
C PRO A 74 -13.36 2.42 -11.36
N LEU A 75 -12.52 1.56 -10.79
CA LEU A 75 -12.81 0.13 -10.67
C LEU A 75 -14.01 -0.12 -9.75
N VAL A 76 -14.03 0.52 -8.58
CA VAL A 76 -15.15 0.38 -7.63
C VAL A 76 -16.42 1.03 -8.17
N TRP A 77 -16.28 2.20 -8.78
CA TRP A 77 -17.39 2.88 -9.43
C TRP A 77 -18.02 2.03 -10.54
N TRP A 78 -17.20 1.42 -11.40
CA TRP A 78 -17.70 0.63 -12.52
C TRP A 78 -18.21 -0.77 -12.10
N ALA A 79 -17.51 -1.46 -11.19
CA ALA A 79 -17.80 -2.87 -10.88
C ALA A 79 -18.73 -3.09 -9.67
N PHE A 80 -18.82 -2.12 -8.74
CA PHE A 80 -19.51 -2.34 -7.45
C PHE A 80 -20.57 -1.30 -7.10
N ILE A 81 -20.65 -0.18 -7.82
CA ILE A 81 -21.72 0.81 -7.64
C ILE A 81 -22.81 0.56 -8.70
N PRO A 82 -24.08 0.35 -8.31
CA PRO A 82 -25.17 0.21 -9.28
C PRO A 82 -25.40 1.52 -10.06
N PRO A 83 -25.64 1.48 -11.39
CA PRO A 83 -25.72 0.30 -12.26
C PRO A 83 -24.33 -0.32 -12.56
N PHE A 84 -24.21 -1.63 -12.37
CA PHE A 84 -22.95 -2.34 -12.58
C PHE A 84 -22.55 -2.33 -14.06
N PHE A 85 -21.26 -2.13 -14.33
CA PHE A 85 -20.65 -2.06 -15.67
C PHE A 85 -21.07 -0.86 -16.54
N GLU A 86 -21.76 0.12 -15.95
CA GLU A 86 -22.13 1.37 -16.62
C GLU A 86 -21.61 2.59 -15.85
N PHE A 87 -21.16 3.61 -16.57
CA PHE A 87 -20.81 4.89 -15.96
C PHE A 87 -22.08 5.74 -15.85
N ASN A 88 -22.55 5.97 -14.62
CA ASN A 88 -23.70 6.83 -14.35
C ASN A 88 -23.36 7.91 -13.31
N ALA A 89 -24.17 8.97 -13.25
CA ALA A 89 -24.04 10.05 -12.29
C ALA A 89 -24.02 9.51 -10.85
N LEU A 90 -22.93 9.79 -10.13
CA LEU A 90 -22.79 9.34 -8.74
C LEU A 90 -23.85 9.99 -7.86
N SER A 91 -24.59 9.17 -7.11
CA SER A 91 -25.47 9.65 -6.05
C SER A 91 -24.64 10.23 -4.89
N ASN A 92 -25.18 11.20 -4.14
CA ASN A 92 -24.47 11.90 -3.06
C ASN A 92 -23.84 10.93 -2.02
N ALA A 93 -24.49 9.82 -1.71
CA ALA A 93 -23.97 8.81 -0.78
C ALA A 93 -22.68 8.11 -1.29
N ASN A 94 -22.51 8.00 -2.61
CA ASN A 94 -21.34 7.44 -3.24
C ASN A 94 -20.18 8.44 -3.24
N THR A 95 -20.50 9.73 -3.36
CA THR A 95 -19.54 10.84 -3.24
C THR A 95 -18.89 10.88 -1.85
N ASP A 96 -19.68 10.71 -0.79
CA ASP A 96 -19.16 10.66 0.58
C ASP A 96 -18.20 9.47 0.78
N SER A 97 -18.55 8.30 0.24
CA SER A 97 -17.72 7.10 0.31
C SER A 97 -16.39 7.26 -0.42
N ILE A 98 -16.40 7.93 -1.58
CA ILE A 98 -15.18 8.24 -2.34
C ILE A 98 -14.33 9.26 -1.59
N ASN A 99 -14.95 10.29 -1.03
CA ASN A 99 -14.21 11.31 -0.27
C ASN A 99 -13.54 10.68 0.96
N LEU A 100 -14.25 9.85 1.72
CA LEU A 100 -13.69 9.09 2.84
C LEU A 100 -12.56 8.16 2.40
N PHE A 101 -12.72 7.47 1.27
CA PHE A 101 -11.67 6.64 0.71
C PHE A 101 -10.43 7.46 0.34
N CYS A 102 -10.60 8.62 -0.31
CA CYS A 102 -9.49 9.51 -0.66
C CYS A 102 -8.75 10.00 0.58
N LEU A 103 -9.47 10.46 1.61
CA LEU A 103 -8.88 10.90 2.87
C LEU A 103 -8.11 9.78 3.55
N LEU A 104 -8.69 8.58 3.64
CA LEU A 104 -8.04 7.41 4.22
C LEU A 104 -6.85 6.93 3.39
N ALA A 105 -6.95 6.95 2.06
CA ALA A 105 -5.86 6.58 1.17
C ALA A 105 -4.68 7.52 1.34
N VAL A 106 -4.91 8.84 1.34
CA VAL A 106 -3.85 9.84 1.60
C VAL A 106 -3.23 9.64 2.98
N LEU A 107 -4.05 9.41 4.01
CA LEU A 107 -3.57 9.15 5.37
C LEU A 107 -2.70 7.89 5.44
N LEU A 108 -3.15 6.78 4.87
CA LEU A 108 -2.43 5.50 4.89
C LEU A 108 -1.16 5.54 4.04
N ILE A 109 -1.20 6.20 2.89
CA ILE A 109 -0.03 6.40 2.03
C ILE A 109 1.00 7.27 2.75
N GLY A 110 0.57 8.37 3.38
CA GLY A 110 1.43 9.23 4.18
C GLY A 110 2.04 8.47 5.36
N LEU A 111 1.22 7.73 6.12
CA LEU A 111 1.71 6.91 7.23
C LEU A 111 2.73 5.86 6.76
N ALA A 112 2.47 5.19 5.63
CA ALA A 112 3.40 4.24 5.05
C ALA A 112 4.73 4.88 4.63
N ASP A 113 4.70 6.12 4.13
CA ASP A 113 5.89 6.90 3.81
C ASP A 113 6.68 7.27 5.09
N LEU A 114 6.00 7.75 6.13
CA LEU A 114 6.59 8.01 7.43
C LEU A 114 7.24 6.75 8.02
N CYS A 115 6.54 5.61 8.02
CA CYS A 115 7.09 4.33 8.47
C CYS A 115 8.33 3.94 7.66
N ARG A 116 8.30 4.14 6.34
CA ARG A 116 9.43 3.88 5.45
C ARG A 116 10.65 4.74 5.76
N GLU A 117 10.43 5.98 6.18
CA GLU A 117 11.48 6.92 6.54
C GLU A 117 12.04 6.61 7.93
N THR A 118 11.18 6.32 8.92
CA THR A 118 11.62 5.86 10.25
C THR A 118 12.46 4.58 10.14
N MET A 119 12.05 3.61 9.31
CA MET A 119 12.83 2.39 9.07
C MET A 119 14.21 2.69 8.44
N ARG A 120 14.30 3.69 7.54
CA ARG A 120 15.60 4.13 6.98
C ARG A 120 16.48 4.71 8.08
N ILE A 121 15.95 5.64 8.87
CA ILE A 121 16.68 6.29 9.97
C ILE A 121 17.19 5.25 10.98
N VAL A 122 16.33 4.31 11.40
CA VAL A 122 16.72 3.23 12.33
C VAL A 122 17.79 2.32 11.70
N SER A 123 17.66 1.95 10.43
CA SER A 123 18.67 1.12 9.75
C SER A 123 20.03 1.82 9.61
N GLN A 124 20.05 3.14 9.48
CA GLN A 124 21.27 3.94 9.39
C GLN A 124 21.88 4.18 10.77
N GLY A 125 21.04 4.39 11.80
CA GLY A 125 21.47 4.55 13.19
C GLY A 125 22.06 3.28 13.80
N GLY A 126 21.66 2.10 13.32
CA GLY A 126 22.21 0.80 13.74
C GLY A 126 23.53 0.39 13.07
N LEU A 127 24.04 1.16 12.10
CA LEU A 127 25.23 0.82 11.30
C LEU A 127 26.49 1.59 11.67
N LYS A 128 26.47 2.43 12.72
CA LYS A 128 27.73 2.96 13.28
C LYS A 128 28.38 1.88 14.13
N SER A 129 29.03 0.90 13.49
CA SER A 129 29.99 0.02 14.16
C SER A 129 31.13 0.90 14.69
N PRO A 130 31.35 1.02 16.01
CA PRO A 130 32.49 1.75 16.57
C PRO A 130 33.77 0.90 16.49
N GLY A 131 34.05 0.32 15.32
CA GLY A 131 35.04 -0.75 15.17
C GLY A 131 36.13 -0.51 14.13
N GLU A 132 36.11 0.59 13.38
CA GLU A 132 37.13 0.88 12.37
C GLU A 132 37.99 2.09 12.79
N SER A 133 38.55 2.02 13.99
CA SER A 133 39.54 3.02 14.47
C SER A 133 40.59 2.46 15.45
N ALA A 134 40.74 1.14 15.57
CA ALA A 134 41.77 0.58 16.44
C ALA A 134 42.55 -0.54 15.75
N ALA A 135 43.79 -0.19 15.39
CA ALA A 135 44.97 -1.04 15.42
C ALA A 135 45.03 -2.27 14.50
N THR A 136 45.63 -2.08 13.33
CA THR A 136 46.64 -3.04 12.83
C THR A 136 47.87 -2.28 12.36
N ASN A 137 48.72 -1.90 13.31
CA ASN A 137 50.15 -1.87 13.08
C ASN A 137 50.88 -2.33 14.36
N PRO A 138 51.45 -3.54 14.33
CA PRO A 138 52.68 -3.81 15.06
C PRO A 138 53.80 -4.16 14.06
N GLN A 139 54.81 -3.29 14.08
CA GLN A 139 56.23 -3.43 13.73
C GLN A 139 56.62 -4.00 12.37
#